data_AF-A0A6A6DA43-F1
#
_entry.id   AF-A0A6A6DA43-F1
#
_cell.length_a   1.000
_cell.length_b   1.000
_cell.length_c   1.000
_cell.angle_alpha   90.00
_cell.angle_beta   90.00
_cell.angle_gamma   90.00
#
_symmetry.space_group_name_H-M   'P 1'
#
loop_
_entity.id
_entity.type
_entity.pdbx_description
1 polymer ?
#
loop_
_entity_poly.entity_id
_entity_poly.type
_entity_poly.pdbx_seq_one_letter_code
_entity_poly.pdbx_strand_id
1 'polypeptide(L)'
;MRQNEHEFLTFEQVVHPDGIHLANNVHVPQGTLLAIAMQPVQVDEAIYPDAHRFNAFRFTQPGAVRNIMDPITPKENTERQGEQKQKSTVTLDDSFLGFGFGKHTCPGRFFALNEMKIYVAYMLQNYEIEYLKERPKSADIIWLKLPLNGATVRVRRRVKPV
;
A
#
# COMPACT_ATOMS: atom_id res chain seq x y z
N MET A 1 4.90 -0.13 2.50
CA MET A 1 4.24 -0.88 1.41
C MET A 1 4.43 -0.16 0.08
N ARG A 2 3.90 1.05 -0.13
CA ARG A 2 3.95 1.75 -1.44
C ARG A 2 5.24 1.66 -2.28
N GLN A 3 6.37 2.00 -1.67
CA GLN A 3 7.66 2.10 -2.39
C GLN A 3 8.32 0.75 -2.67
N ASN A 4 7.85 -0.30 -2.00
CA ASN A 4 8.32 -1.67 -2.15
C ASN A 4 7.13 -2.55 -2.52
N GLU A 5 6.29 -2.06 -3.44
CA GLU A 5 5.17 -2.85 -3.92
C GLU A 5 5.70 -4.14 -4.54
N HIS A 6 5.08 -5.23 -4.11
CA HIS A 6 5.55 -6.60 -4.27
C HIS A 6 4.90 -7.26 -5.49
N GLU A 7 3.68 -6.82 -5.81
CA GLU A 7 2.95 -7.21 -7.01
C GLU A 7 3.08 -6.14 -8.11
N PHE A 8 3.72 -6.50 -9.22
CA PHE A 8 3.83 -5.60 -10.37
C PHE A 8 2.50 -5.48 -11.12
N LEU A 9 1.87 -6.64 -11.36
CA LEU A 9 0.58 -6.80 -12.04
C LEU A 9 -0.24 -7.86 -11.32
N THR A 10 -1.55 -7.62 -11.21
CA THR A 10 -2.53 -8.67 -10.94
C THR A 10 -3.31 -8.96 -12.20
N PHE A 11 -3.64 -10.23 -12.45
CA PHE A 11 -4.32 -10.67 -13.66
C PHE A 11 -5.71 -11.21 -13.35
N GLU A 12 -6.67 -10.86 -14.19
CA GLU A 12 -8.06 -11.35 -14.13
C GLU A 12 -8.49 -11.79 -15.53
N GLN A 13 -9.14 -12.94 -15.64
CA GLN A 13 -9.62 -13.43 -16.94
C GLN A 13 -11.09 -13.07 -17.14
N VAL A 14 -11.42 -12.58 -18.33
CA VAL A 14 -12.82 -12.36 -18.72
C VAL A 14 -13.49 -13.71 -18.95
N VAL A 15 -14.39 -14.08 -18.06
CA VAL A 15 -15.10 -15.38 -18.12
C VAL A 15 -16.51 -15.28 -18.71
N HIS A 16 -17.10 -14.08 -18.80
CA HIS A 16 -18.45 -13.89 -19.31
C HIS A 16 -18.51 -14.27 -20.81
N PRO A 17 -19.50 -15.07 -21.27
CA PRO A 17 -19.60 -15.52 -22.67
C PRO A 17 -19.62 -14.39 -23.68
N ASP A 18 -20.36 -13.31 -23.39
CA ASP A 18 -20.46 -12.15 -24.28
C ASP A 18 -19.27 -11.17 -24.12
N GLY A 19 -18.26 -11.50 -23.33
CA GLY A 19 -17.20 -10.58 -22.93
C GLY A 19 -17.70 -9.49 -21.98
N ILE A 20 -16.95 -8.39 -21.90
CA ILE A 20 -17.32 -7.18 -21.13
C ILE A 20 -17.27 -5.94 -22.02
N HIS A 21 -18.18 -5.00 -21.76
CA HIS A 21 -18.18 -3.68 -22.40
C HIS A 21 -17.72 -2.63 -21.39
N LEU A 22 -16.67 -1.89 -21.75
CA LEU A 22 -16.16 -0.78 -20.95
C LEU A 22 -16.94 0.50 -21.31
N ALA A 23 -16.99 1.45 -20.35
CA ALA A 23 -17.74 2.70 -20.51
C ALA A 23 -17.27 3.57 -21.69
N ASN A 24 -16.04 3.35 -22.17
CA ASN A 24 -15.47 4.00 -23.36
C ASN A 24 -15.77 3.24 -24.67
N ASN A 25 -16.84 2.45 -24.69
CA ASN A 25 -17.29 1.64 -25.84
C ASN A 25 -16.28 0.58 -26.32
N VAL A 26 -15.30 0.21 -25.48
CA VAL A 26 -14.37 -0.89 -25.80
C VAL A 26 -15.01 -2.22 -25.39
N HIS A 27 -15.10 -3.15 -26.33
CA HIS A 27 -15.51 -4.53 -26.08
C HIS A 27 -14.27 -5.40 -25.83
N VAL A 28 -14.31 -6.18 -24.75
CA VAL A 28 -13.26 -7.12 -24.38
C VAL A 28 -13.83 -8.54 -24.42
N PRO A 29 -13.35 -9.40 -25.34
CA PRO A 29 -13.87 -10.76 -25.51
C PRO A 29 -13.68 -11.68 -24.30
N GLN A 30 -14.45 -12.77 -24.26
CA GLN A 30 -14.21 -13.89 -23.36
C GLN A 30 -12.80 -14.46 -23.57
N GLY A 31 -12.14 -14.84 -22.47
CA GLY A 31 -10.80 -15.41 -22.49
C GLY A 31 -9.67 -14.38 -22.47
N THR A 32 -9.96 -13.09 -22.65
CA THR A 32 -8.94 -12.04 -22.50
C THR A 32 -8.45 -11.96 -21.06
N LEU A 33 -7.12 -11.91 -20.90
CA LEU A 33 -6.46 -11.65 -19.62
C LEU A 33 -6.27 -10.15 -19.43
N LEU A 34 -6.91 -9.58 -18.42
CA LEU A 34 -6.77 -8.21 -18.01
C LEU A 34 -5.66 -8.11 -16.96
N ALA A 35 -4.75 -7.16 -17.14
CA ALA A 35 -3.67 -6.89 -16.20
C ALA A 35 -3.90 -5.54 -15.51
N ILE A 36 -3.88 -5.54 -14.17
CA ILE A 36 -4.02 -4.33 -13.36
C ILE A 36 -2.64 -3.85 -12.95
N ALA A 37 -2.31 -2.61 -13.34
CA ALA A 37 -1.03 -1.95 -13.09
C ALA A 37 -0.86 -1.51 -11.62
N MET A 38 -0.67 -2.47 -10.72
CA MET A 38 -0.58 -2.21 -9.28
C MET A 38 0.62 -1.34 -8.89
N GLN A 39 1.83 -1.75 -9.24
CA GLN A 39 3.02 -0.94 -8.94
C GLN A 39 3.01 0.41 -9.66
N PRO A 40 2.70 0.51 -10.97
CA PRO A 40 2.68 1.79 -11.67
C PRO A 40 1.76 2.83 -11.01
N VAL A 41 0.53 2.47 -10.61
CA VAL A 41 -0.40 3.38 -9.90
C VAL A 41 0.25 3.94 -8.63
N GLN A 42 1.03 3.13 -7.92
CA GLN A 42 1.66 3.54 -6.67
C GLN A 42 2.86 4.46 -6.86
N VAL A 43 3.46 4.51 -8.04
CA VAL A 43 4.58 5.41 -8.38
C VAL A 43 4.18 6.49 -9.39
N ASP A 44 2.89 6.59 -9.72
CA ASP A 44 2.37 7.62 -10.62
C ASP A 44 2.42 8.99 -9.93
N GLU A 45 3.10 9.96 -10.56
CA GLU A 45 3.24 11.32 -10.07
C GLU A 45 1.95 12.13 -10.14
N ALA A 46 1.04 11.80 -11.07
CA ALA A 46 -0.30 12.40 -11.12
C ALA A 46 -1.14 12.03 -9.89
N ILE A 47 -0.87 10.86 -9.31
CA ILE A 47 -1.53 10.37 -8.09
C ILE A 47 -0.75 10.80 -6.84
N TYR A 48 0.57 10.66 -6.86
CA TYR A 48 1.45 10.92 -5.73
C TYR A 48 2.53 11.94 -6.08
N PRO A 49 2.40 13.21 -5.69
CA PRO A 49 3.48 14.19 -5.87
C PRO A 49 4.79 13.69 -5.24
N ASP A 50 5.92 13.81 -5.93
CA ASP A 50 7.19 13.18 -5.54
C ASP A 50 7.05 11.66 -5.30
N ALA A 51 6.46 10.95 -6.26
CA ALA A 51 6.09 9.54 -6.11
C ALA A 51 7.31 8.65 -5.84
N HIS A 52 8.46 8.95 -6.41
CA HIS A 52 9.68 8.17 -6.23
C HIS A 52 10.42 8.47 -4.92
N ARG A 53 9.96 9.46 -4.15
CA ARG A 53 10.55 9.81 -2.86
C ARG A 53 9.81 9.12 -1.72
N PHE A 54 10.59 8.51 -0.81
CA PHE A 54 10.05 8.06 0.46
C PHE A 54 9.69 9.27 1.33
N ASN A 55 8.38 9.47 1.53
CA ASN A 55 7.83 10.45 2.45
C ASN A 55 6.91 9.72 3.44
N ALA A 56 7.37 9.58 4.68
CA ALA A 56 6.65 8.88 5.74
C ALA A 56 5.36 9.59 6.18
N PHE A 57 5.29 10.92 6.01
CA PHE A 57 4.19 11.77 6.44
C PHE A 57 3.13 11.99 5.34
N ARG A 58 3.32 11.40 4.17
CA ARG A 58 2.37 11.51 3.03
C ARG A 58 0.94 11.12 3.38
N PHE A 59 0.78 10.21 4.34
CA PHE A 59 -0.52 9.67 4.78
C PHE A 59 -0.93 10.16 6.17
N THR A 60 -0.26 11.17 6.74
CA THR A 60 -0.54 11.66 8.10
C THR A 60 -1.46 12.88 8.13
N GLN A 61 -2.13 13.19 7.02
CA GLN A 61 -3.15 14.23 6.97
C GLN A 61 -4.26 13.93 8.01
N PRO A 62 -4.76 14.93 8.76
CA PRO A 62 -5.67 14.69 9.88
C PRO A 62 -6.93 13.86 9.56
N GLY A 63 -7.48 13.93 8.35
CA GLY A 63 -8.62 13.11 7.92
C GLY A 63 -8.27 11.69 7.46
N ALA A 64 -7.01 11.44 7.05
CA ALA A 64 -6.51 10.12 6.67
C ALA A 64 -6.18 9.25 7.90
N VAL A 65 -5.73 9.90 8.98
CA VAL A 65 -5.35 9.25 10.25
C VAL A 65 -6.57 8.76 11.03
N ARG A 66 -7.70 9.51 10.99
CA ARG A 66 -8.94 9.13 11.68
C ARG A 66 -9.50 7.78 11.23
N ASN A 67 -9.38 7.46 9.93
CA ASN A 67 -9.82 6.18 9.37
C ASN A 67 -8.97 4.96 9.80
N ILE A 68 -7.85 5.16 10.51
CA ILE A 68 -6.95 4.07 10.94
C ILE A 68 -7.40 3.47 12.29
N MET A 69 -8.25 4.18 13.06
CA MET A 69 -8.76 3.78 14.37
C MET A 69 -10.23 3.33 14.37
N ASP A 70 -10.98 3.51 13.29
CA ASP A 70 -12.40 3.16 13.23
C ASP A 70 -12.67 1.81 12.54
N PRO A 71 -12.79 0.72 13.32
CA PRO A 71 -13.69 -0.38 12.98
C PRO A 71 -14.97 -0.39 13.83
N ILE A 72 -15.19 0.56 14.75
CA ILE A 72 -16.25 0.46 15.77
C ILE A 72 -17.40 1.45 15.56
N THR A 73 -17.19 2.57 14.87
CA THR A 73 -18.24 3.57 14.66
C THR A 73 -18.87 3.42 13.28
N PRO A 74 -20.19 3.19 13.16
CA PRO A 74 -20.88 3.20 11.87
C PRO A 74 -20.64 4.56 11.20
N LYS A 75 -20.21 4.55 9.94
CA LYS A 75 -20.09 5.78 9.16
C LYS A 75 -21.49 6.38 8.97
N GLU A 76 -21.79 7.46 9.65
CA GLU A 76 -22.91 8.33 9.26
C GLU A 76 -22.60 8.92 7.89
N ASN A 77 -23.54 8.73 6.96
CA ASN A 77 -23.52 9.28 5.60
C ASN A 77 -23.50 10.81 5.68
N THR A 78 -22.32 11.42 5.72
CA THR A 78 -22.19 12.84 5.40
C THR A 78 -21.46 12.95 4.08
N GLU A 79 -22.24 13.05 3.02
CA GLU A 79 -21.81 13.51 1.70
C GLU A 79 -21.24 14.94 1.86
N ARG A 80 -19.92 15.05 2.01
CA ARG A 80 -19.23 16.35 1.84
C ARG A 80 -18.70 16.42 0.43
N GLN A 81 -19.50 17.06 -0.44
CA GLN A 81 -19.11 17.46 -1.79
C GLN A 81 -17.87 18.38 -1.71
N GLY A 82 -16.80 18.01 -2.41
CA GLY A 82 -15.67 18.92 -2.72
C GLY A 82 -14.34 18.66 -2.01
N GLU A 83 -14.25 17.76 -1.03
CA GLU A 83 -12.96 17.46 -0.37
C GLU A 83 -12.26 16.28 -1.08
N GLN A 84 -11.02 16.50 -1.54
CA GLN A 84 -10.14 15.44 -2.06
C GLN A 84 -10.17 14.24 -1.10
N LYS A 85 -10.65 13.10 -1.60
CA LYS A 85 -10.78 11.84 -0.84
C LYS A 85 -9.46 11.57 -0.11
N GLN A 86 -9.49 11.65 1.22
CA GLN A 86 -8.29 11.55 2.05
C GLN A 86 -7.68 10.16 1.91
N LYS A 87 -6.49 10.08 1.31
CA LYS A 87 -5.79 8.82 1.02
C LYS A 87 -5.35 8.15 2.32
N SER A 88 -5.84 6.95 2.60
CA SER A 88 -5.48 6.17 3.79
C SER A 88 -4.84 4.84 3.37
N THR A 89 -3.89 4.34 4.17
CA THR A 89 -3.27 3.02 3.93
C THR A 89 -4.24 1.86 4.21
N VAL A 90 -5.32 2.10 4.96
CA VAL A 90 -6.34 1.09 5.32
C VAL A 90 -7.49 1.09 4.32
N THR A 91 -7.92 2.28 3.87
CA THR A 91 -8.97 2.44 2.89
C THR A 91 -8.39 2.23 1.50
N LEU A 92 -8.56 1.04 0.96
CA LEU A 92 -8.21 0.77 -0.44
C LEU A 92 -9.14 1.57 -1.33
N ASP A 93 -8.54 2.38 -2.18
CA ASP A 93 -9.19 3.04 -3.29
C ASP A 93 -8.38 2.77 -4.56
N ASP A 94 -8.88 3.26 -5.68
CA ASP A 94 -8.24 3.18 -7.00
C ASP A 94 -6.84 3.81 -7.03
N SER A 95 -6.48 4.60 -6.02
CA SER A 95 -5.17 5.24 -5.89
C SER A 95 -4.19 4.47 -5.01
N PHE A 96 -4.64 3.55 -4.14
CA PHE A 96 -3.78 2.74 -3.27
C PHE A 96 -4.14 1.25 -3.33
N LEU A 97 -3.32 0.49 -4.07
CA LEU A 97 -3.57 -0.92 -4.39
C LEU A 97 -2.72 -1.90 -3.56
N GLY A 98 -2.03 -1.49 -2.50
CA GLY A 98 -1.03 -2.33 -1.82
C GLY A 98 -1.55 -3.57 -1.09
N PHE A 99 -2.87 -3.77 -1.09
CA PHE A 99 -3.53 -4.97 -0.58
C PHE A 99 -4.62 -5.46 -1.56
N GLY A 100 -4.45 -5.22 -2.86
CA GLY A 100 -5.46 -5.50 -3.88
C GLY A 100 -6.57 -4.46 -3.92
N PHE A 101 -7.65 -4.78 -4.62
CA PHE A 101 -8.81 -3.90 -4.79
C PHE A 101 -10.11 -4.70 -4.98
N GLY A 102 -11.25 -4.11 -4.60
CA GLY A 102 -12.56 -4.71 -4.79
C GLY A 102 -12.75 -6.05 -4.06
N LYS A 103 -13.37 -7.03 -4.75
CA LYS A 103 -13.68 -8.36 -4.20
C LYS A 103 -12.44 -9.20 -3.87
N HIS A 104 -11.31 -8.90 -4.50
CA HIS A 104 -10.02 -9.60 -4.30
C HIS A 104 -9.09 -8.83 -3.35
N THR A 105 -9.65 -7.94 -2.52
CA THR A 105 -8.90 -7.29 -1.46
C THR A 105 -8.33 -8.32 -0.48
N CYS A 106 -7.04 -8.19 -0.15
CA CYS A 106 -6.37 -9.03 0.83
C CYS A 106 -7.10 -8.97 2.20
N PRO A 107 -7.61 -10.11 2.71
CA PRO A 107 -8.31 -10.16 3.99
C PRO A 107 -7.35 -9.90 5.17
N GLY A 108 -6.06 -10.20 5.00
CA GLY A 108 -5.02 -10.02 6.00
C GLY A 108 -4.54 -8.58 6.20
N ARG A 109 -5.03 -7.60 5.42
CA ARG A 109 -4.52 -6.21 5.44
C ARG A 109 -4.55 -5.56 6.83
N PHE A 110 -5.60 -5.81 7.60
CA PHE A 110 -5.73 -5.26 8.95
C PHE A 110 -4.74 -5.89 9.93
N PHE A 111 -4.60 -7.21 9.84
CA PHE A 111 -3.63 -7.95 10.66
C PHE A 111 -2.21 -7.48 10.34
N ALA A 112 -1.82 -7.49 9.07
CA ALA A 112 -0.49 -7.05 8.62
C ALA A 112 -0.19 -5.59 9.02
N LEU A 113 -1.16 -4.68 8.87
CA LEU A 113 -1.00 -3.29 9.29
C LEU A 113 -0.81 -3.15 10.80
N ASN A 114 -1.56 -3.89 11.60
CA ASN A 114 -1.44 -3.84 13.06
C ASN A 114 -0.13 -4.47 13.53
N GLU A 115 0.26 -5.61 12.96
CA GLU A 115 1.55 -6.24 13.22
C GLU A 115 2.72 -5.30 12.89
N MET A 116 2.70 -4.66 11.71
CA MET A 116 3.73 -3.67 11.33
C MET A 116 3.78 -2.48 12.28
N LYS A 117 2.64 -1.95 12.72
CA LYS A 117 2.59 -0.84 13.69
C LYS A 117 3.21 -1.25 15.02
N ILE A 118 2.83 -2.42 15.55
CA ILE A 118 3.37 -2.95 16.81
C ILE A 118 4.88 -3.16 16.69
N TYR A 119 5.34 -3.78 15.60
CA TYR A 119 6.76 -3.99 15.33
C TYR A 119 7.54 -2.66 15.28
N VAL A 120 7.07 -1.69 14.50
CA VAL A 120 7.73 -0.37 14.40
C VAL A 120 7.74 0.35 15.75
N ALA A 121 6.63 0.36 16.48
CA ALA A 121 6.55 0.96 17.81
C ALA A 121 7.54 0.30 18.79
N TYR A 122 7.59 -1.03 18.79
CA TYR A 122 8.52 -1.79 19.63
C TYR A 122 9.99 -1.49 19.29
N MET A 123 10.32 -1.47 18.00
CA MET A 123 11.67 -1.14 17.52
C MET A 123 12.09 0.27 17.93
N LEU A 124 11.22 1.28 17.75
CA LEU A 124 11.50 2.66 18.11
C LEU A 124 11.67 2.86 19.62
N GLN A 125 10.87 2.17 20.44
CA GLN A 125 10.91 2.29 21.91
C GLN A 125 12.10 1.55 22.54
N ASN A 126 12.52 0.42 21.96
CA ASN A 126 13.47 -0.48 22.61
C ASN A 126 14.85 -0.52 21.95
N TYR A 127 15.01 0.03 20.75
CA TYR A 127 16.26 -0.04 20.00
C TYR A 127 16.67 1.33 19.44
N GLU A 128 17.97 1.51 19.31
CA GLU A 128 18.58 2.47 18.42
C GLU A 128 19.03 1.72 17.16
N ILE A 129 18.70 2.29 16.00
CA ILE A 129 18.98 1.71 14.70
C ILE A 129 19.94 2.65 14.00
N GLU A 130 21.07 2.13 13.54
CA GLU A 130 21.99 2.94 12.74
C GLU A 130 21.43 3.15 11.33
N TYR A 131 21.47 4.40 10.88
CA TYR A 131 21.09 4.75 9.52
C TYR A 131 22.16 4.32 8.51
N LEU A 132 21.73 3.66 7.45
CA LEU A 132 22.57 3.42 6.29
C LEU A 132 22.75 4.72 5.50
N LYS A 133 23.96 4.96 4.99
CA LYS A 133 24.26 6.12 4.13
C LYS A 133 23.42 6.11 2.84
N GLU A 134 23.19 4.92 2.30
CA GLU A 134 22.46 4.71 1.07
C GLU A 134 21.45 3.58 1.25
N ARG A 135 20.34 3.69 0.53
CA ARG A 135 19.34 2.62 0.47
C ARG A 135 19.91 1.44 -0.31
N PRO A 136 19.90 0.21 0.24
CA PRO A 136 20.29 -0.97 -0.51
C PRO A 136 19.46 -1.13 -1.78
N LYS A 137 20.12 -1.52 -2.88
CA LYS A 137 19.41 -1.91 -4.10
C LYS A 137 18.44 -3.04 -3.76
N SER A 138 17.25 -3.01 -4.35
CA SER A 138 16.26 -4.07 -4.17
C SER A 138 16.41 -5.10 -5.30
N ALA A 139 16.15 -6.36 -4.99
CA ALA A 139 16.04 -7.45 -5.94
C ALA A 139 14.62 -8.01 -5.86
N ASP A 140 14.03 -8.30 -7.02
CA ASP A 140 12.77 -9.01 -7.11
C ASP A 140 13.06 -10.51 -6.97
N ILE A 141 12.67 -11.07 -5.82
CA ILE A 141 12.80 -12.49 -5.52
C ILE A 141 11.38 -13.03 -5.44
N ILE A 142 10.97 -13.73 -6.51
CA ILE A 142 9.60 -14.20 -6.70
C ILE A 142 8.64 -12.99 -6.65
N TRP A 143 7.68 -12.96 -5.73
CA TRP A 143 6.73 -11.86 -5.53
C TRP A 143 7.16 -10.89 -4.42
N LEU A 144 8.43 -10.92 -3.98
CA LEU A 144 8.95 -10.06 -2.91
C LEU A 144 10.06 -9.15 -3.39
N LYS A 145 10.03 -7.88 -2.95
CA LYS A 145 11.16 -6.95 -3.05
C LYS A 145 12.04 -7.03 -1.82
N LEU A 146 13.19 -7.66 -1.95
CA LEU A 146 14.15 -7.84 -0.87
C LEU A 146 15.43 -7.01 -1.11
N PRO A 147 16.16 -6.61 -0.07
CA PRO A 147 17.47 -5.99 -0.24
C PRO A 147 18.45 -6.95 -0.94
N LEU A 148 19.03 -6.51 -2.07
CA LEU A 148 20.07 -7.24 -2.78
C LEU A 148 21.27 -7.46 -1.83
N ASN A 149 21.78 -8.69 -1.80
CA ASN A 149 22.90 -9.13 -0.94
C ASN A 149 22.62 -9.08 0.58
N GLY A 150 21.34 -9.11 1.01
CA GLY A 150 21.01 -9.32 2.42
C GLY A 150 21.46 -8.19 3.34
N ALA A 151 21.18 -6.94 2.94
CA ALA A 151 21.61 -5.75 3.68
C ALA A 151 21.30 -5.83 5.18
N THR A 152 22.33 -5.60 6.00
CA THR A 152 22.24 -5.63 7.46
C THR A 152 22.20 -4.23 8.03
N VAL A 153 21.47 -4.04 9.12
CA VAL A 153 21.48 -2.82 9.93
C VAL A 153 22.04 -3.12 11.32
N ARG A 154 22.86 -2.22 11.87
CA ARG A 154 23.30 -2.34 13.26
C ARG A 154 22.20 -1.82 14.17
N VAL A 155 21.84 -2.64 15.17
CA VAL A 155 20.84 -2.30 16.18
C VAL A 155 21.45 -2.41 17.56
N ARG A 156 21.13 -1.45 18.44
CA ARG A 156 21.55 -1.45 19.84
C ARG A 156 20.32 -1.35 20.72
N ARG A 157 20.18 -2.26 21.68
CA ARG A 157 19.07 -2.20 22.65
C ARG A 157 19.23 -0.97 23.56
N ARG A 158 18.15 -0.22 23.76
CA ARG A 158 18.09 0.89 24.71
C ARG A 158 18.06 0.32 26.13
N VAL A 159 18.87 0.89 27.01
CA VAL A 159 18.78 0.63 28.45
C VAL A 159 17.63 1.49 28.97
N LYS A 160 16.63 0.88 29.60
CA LYS A 160 15.57 1.65 30.25
C LYS A 160 16.20 2.47 31.38
N PRO A 161 15.98 3.78 31.48
CA PRO A 161 16.34 4.50 32.68
C PRO A 161 15.61 3.85 33.86
N VAL A 162 16.37 3.53 34.91
CA VAL A 162 15.84 2.99 36.18
C VAL A 162 15.10 4.10 36.91
#